data_AF-A0A932B4T0-F1
#
_entry.id   AF-A0A932B4T0-F1
#
_cell.length_a   1.000
_cell.length_b   1.000
_cell.length_c   1.000
_cell.angle_alpha   90.00
_cell.angle_beta   90.00
_cell.angle_gamma   90.00
#
_symmetry.space_group_name_H-M   'P 1'
#
loop_
_entity.id
_entity.type
_entity.pdbx_description
1 polymer ?
#
loop_
_entity_poly.entity_id
_entity_poly.type
_entity_poly.pdbx_seq_one_letter_code
_entity_poly.pdbx_strand_id
1 'polypeptide(L)'
;MRCRGGGRHGQPQPVLGGGVDGRTGACQGAHADHRAIRRAFTQTVNMLAERAKAIGEIGGIIQKIAMQTNLLALNAAIEAARAGEAGKGFSVVAKEVRTLAEQVNAETKEISNRSDEMIRLVDSTAEGTAQIQRGVVESVGEIAATVSRFESFVADFRQMTETVEAIGSSVQELAGVNQHLAGLRLRPRRGQQRLCASPQQQVLAAAHRRV
;
A
#
# COMPACT_ATOMS: atom_id res chain seq x y z
N MET A 1 -41.08 -45.47 -24.66
CA MET A 1 -41.95 -44.43 -25.26
C MET A 1 -42.16 -43.34 -24.21
N ARG A 2 -42.02 -42.06 -24.58
CA ARG A 2 -41.91 -40.83 -23.76
C ARG A 2 -40.51 -40.58 -23.15
N CYS A 3 -40.01 -39.36 -23.02
CA CYS A 3 -39.95 -38.13 -23.83
C CYS A 3 -39.14 -37.12 -22.99
N ARG A 4 -38.16 -36.46 -23.62
CA ARG A 4 -37.63 -35.09 -23.39
C ARG A 4 -37.41 -34.52 -21.98
N GLY A 5 -36.27 -33.82 -21.88
CA GLY A 5 -36.02 -32.72 -20.95
C GLY A 5 -34.62 -32.88 -20.36
N GLY A 6 -33.62 -32.05 -20.64
CA GLY A 6 -33.62 -30.63 -20.93
C GLY A 6 -32.40 -30.10 -20.19
N GLY A 7 -31.42 -29.57 -20.93
CA GLY A 7 -30.15 -29.16 -20.38
C GLY A 7 -30.30 -28.10 -19.29
N ARG A 8 -29.50 -28.24 -18.24
CA ARG A 8 -29.07 -27.12 -17.41
C ARG A 8 -27.58 -27.27 -17.17
N HIS A 9 -26.80 -26.62 -18.03
CA HIS A 9 -25.49 -26.13 -17.66
C HIS A 9 -25.68 -25.21 -16.46
N GLY A 10 -25.46 -25.74 -15.26
CA GLY A 10 -25.28 -24.94 -14.07
C GLY A 10 -23.98 -24.18 -14.21
N GLN A 11 -24.05 -22.91 -14.59
CA GLN A 11 -22.96 -21.99 -14.31
C GLN A 11 -22.75 -21.99 -12.79
N PRO A 12 -21.50 -22.00 -12.30
CA PRO A 12 -21.24 -21.82 -10.88
C PRO A 12 -21.75 -20.43 -10.51
N GLN A 13 -22.83 -20.37 -9.72
CA GLN A 13 -23.27 -19.13 -9.10
C GLN A 13 -22.13 -18.63 -8.20
N PRO A 14 -21.74 -17.35 -8.26
CA PRO A 14 -20.81 -16.79 -7.29
C PRO A 14 -21.54 -16.77 -5.94
N VAL A 15 -21.16 -17.69 -5.06
CA VAL A 15 -21.56 -17.65 -3.65
C VAL A 15 -21.02 -16.35 -3.05
N LEU A 16 -21.89 -15.37 -2.86
CA LEU A 16 -21.64 -14.14 -2.10
C LEU A 16 -21.61 -14.50 -0.59
N GLY A 17 -20.62 -15.32 -0.23
CA GLY A 17 -20.35 -15.79 1.12
C GLY A 17 -18.85 -15.68 1.42
N GLY A 18 -18.23 -14.56 1.06
CA GLY A 18 -16.85 -14.24 1.42
C GLY A 18 -16.86 -13.20 2.53
N GLY A 19 -17.06 -13.65 3.77
CA GLY A 19 -16.86 -12.82 4.95
C GLY A 19 -15.44 -12.27 4.99
N VAL A 20 -15.28 -11.12 5.65
CA VAL A 20 -14.07 -10.37 6.07
C VAL A 20 -12.68 -11.04 6.03
N ASP A 21 -12.58 -12.36 6.11
CA ASP A 21 -11.35 -13.17 6.03
C ASP A 21 -10.60 -13.06 4.69
N GLY A 22 -11.32 -12.88 3.58
CA GLY A 22 -10.70 -12.77 2.25
C GLY A 22 -9.84 -11.50 2.05
N ARG A 23 -10.15 -10.41 2.77
CA ARG A 23 -9.40 -9.14 2.70
C ARG A 23 -8.12 -9.22 3.53
N THR A 24 -8.19 -9.82 4.72
CA THR A 24 -7.03 -10.06 5.58
C THR A 24 -6.00 -10.95 4.89
N GLY A 25 -6.45 -11.99 4.17
CA GLY A 25 -5.59 -12.86 3.38
C GLY A 25 -4.88 -12.14 2.23
N ALA A 26 -5.56 -11.23 1.53
CA ALA A 26 -4.96 -10.44 0.44
C ALA A 26 -3.88 -9.47 0.96
N CYS A 27 -4.12 -8.79 2.09
CA CYS A 27 -3.12 -7.94 2.73
C CYS A 27 -1.93 -8.77 3.28
N GLN A 28 -2.20 -9.92 3.91
CA GLN A 28 -1.15 -10.81 4.41
C GLN A 28 -0.26 -11.38 3.30
N GLY A 29 -0.85 -11.75 2.15
CA GLY A 29 -0.12 -12.17 0.96
C GLY A 29 0.78 -11.06 0.40
N ALA A 30 0.24 -9.85 0.23
CA ALA A 30 1.01 -8.69 -0.22
C ALA A 30 2.18 -8.35 0.71
N HIS A 31 2.02 -8.51 2.03
CA HIS A 31 3.11 -8.31 2.99
C HIS A 31 4.18 -9.42 2.93
N ALA A 32 3.80 -10.66 2.60
CA ALA A 32 4.77 -11.75 2.45
C ALA A 32 5.67 -11.53 1.23
N ASP A 33 5.09 -11.15 0.09
CA ASP A 33 5.82 -10.85 -1.13
C ASP A 33 6.73 -9.64 -0.97
N HIS A 34 6.23 -8.55 -0.36
CA HIS A 34 7.03 -7.35 -0.12
C HIS A 34 8.24 -7.63 0.79
N ARG A 35 8.08 -8.49 1.81
CA ARG A 35 9.21 -8.92 2.67
C ARG A 35 10.21 -9.79 1.92
N ALA A 36 9.75 -10.66 1.02
CA ALA A 36 10.63 -11.52 0.22
C ALA A 36 11.48 -10.67 -0.75
N ILE A 37 10.85 -9.74 -1.47
CA ILE A 37 11.53 -8.80 -2.37
C ILE A 37 12.57 -7.99 -1.61
N ARG A 38 12.21 -7.45 -0.43
CA ARG A 38 13.15 -6.70 0.41
C ARG A 38 14.38 -7.53 0.79
N ARG A 39 14.18 -8.77 1.24
CA ARG A 39 15.30 -9.66 1.64
C ARG A 39 16.22 -9.94 0.46
N ALA A 40 15.66 -10.27 -0.71
CA ALA A 40 16.43 -10.53 -1.91
C ALA A 40 17.23 -9.29 -2.36
N PHE A 41 16.62 -8.11 -2.26
CA PHE A 41 17.28 -6.85 -2.56
C PHE A 41 18.44 -6.56 -1.59
N THR A 42 18.21 -6.63 -0.28
CA THR A 42 19.27 -6.44 0.74
C THR A 42 20.41 -7.43 0.54
N GLN A 43 20.11 -8.69 0.22
CA GLN A 43 21.15 -9.68 -0.07
C GLN A 43 21.97 -9.30 -1.31
N THR A 44 21.33 -8.83 -2.37
CA THR A 44 22.01 -8.37 -3.60
C THR A 44 22.91 -7.16 -3.32
N VAL A 45 22.42 -6.17 -2.58
CA VAL A 45 23.18 -4.98 -2.17
C VAL A 45 24.41 -5.37 -1.34
N ASN A 46 24.25 -6.27 -0.36
CA ASN A 46 25.36 -6.76 0.44
C ASN A 46 26.39 -7.52 -0.40
N MET A 47 25.95 -8.38 -1.32
CA MET A 47 26.86 -9.07 -2.23
C MET A 47 27.62 -8.07 -3.11
N LEU A 48 26.98 -7.01 -3.58
CA LEU A 48 27.63 -5.97 -4.38
C LEU A 48 28.71 -5.23 -3.56
N ALA A 49 28.43 -4.91 -2.29
CA ALA A 49 29.40 -4.31 -1.37
C ALA A 49 30.65 -5.17 -1.20
N GLU A 50 30.46 -6.48 -0.92
CA GLU A 50 31.56 -7.43 -0.74
C GLU A 50 32.39 -7.59 -2.02
N ARG A 51 31.73 -7.60 -3.18
CA ARG A 51 32.43 -7.67 -4.48
C ARG A 51 33.25 -6.41 -4.74
N ALA A 52 32.71 -5.22 -4.47
CA ALA A 52 33.43 -3.97 -4.63
C ALA A 52 34.66 -3.91 -3.70
N LYS A 53 34.51 -4.35 -2.44
CA LYS A 53 35.62 -4.46 -1.49
C LYS A 53 36.70 -5.42 -1.96
N ALA A 54 36.32 -6.60 -2.47
CA ALA A 54 37.27 -7.57 -3.02
C ALA A 54 38.05 -7.00 -4.22
N ILE A 55 37.40 -6.20 -5.08
CA ILE A 55 38.08 -5.50 -6.18
C ILE A 55 39.11 -4.49 -5.63
N GLY A 56 38.75 -3.72 -4.60
CA GLY A 56 39.68 -2.81 -3.92
C GLY A 56 40.89 -3.52 -3.30
N GLU A 57 40.69 -4.68 -2.68
CA GLU A 57 41.77 -5.51 -2.12
C GLU A 57 42.72 -6.04 -3.21
N ILE A 58 42.15 -6.54 -4.32
CA ILE A 58 42.94 -6.98 -5.49
C ILE A 58 43.71 -5.81 -6.08
N GLY A 59 43.08 -4.64 -6.20
CA GLY A 59 43.74 -3.40 -6.60
C GLY A 59 44.94 -3.09 -5.70
N GLY A 60 44.76 -3.10 -4.38
CA GLY A 60 45.86 -2.89 -3.44
C GLY A 60 47.04 -3.89 -3.61
N ILE A 61 46.76 -5.15 -3.95
CA ILE A 61 47.79 -6.15 -4.23
C ILE A 61 48.53 -5.82 -5.54
N ILE A 62 47.81 -5.51 -6.62
CA ILE A 62 48.39 -5.12 -7.91
C ILE A 62 49.27 -3.87 -7.75
N GLN A 63 48.83 -2.92 -6.92
CA GLN A 63 49.59 -1.71 -6.63
C GLN A 63 50.94 -2.04 -5.97
N LYS A 64 50.94 -2.95 -4.99
CA LYS A 64 52.17 -3.43 -4.35
C LYS A 64 53.10 -4.12 -5.35
N ILE A 65 52.56 -4.94 -6.24
CA ILE A 65 53.33 -5.60 -7.31
C ILE A 65 53.93 -4.56 -8.25
N ALA A 66 53.16 -3.55 -8.67
CA ALA A 66 53.65 -2.47 -9.51
C ALA A 66 54.78 -1.69 -8.85
N MET A 67 54.67 -1.38 -7.55
CA MET A 67 55.74 -0.72 -6.79
C MET A 67 57.01 -1.57 -6.71
N GLN A 68 56.88 -2.87 -6.48
CA GLN A 68 58.03 -3.79 -6.46
C GLN A 68 58.69 -3.91 -7.83
N THR A 69 57.90 -4.03 -8.90
CA THR A 69 58.39 -4.07 -10.28
C THR A 69 59.09 -2.76 -10.64
N ASN A 70 58.57 -1.61 -10.21
CA ASN A 70 59.23 -0.32 -10.40
C ASN A 70 60.61 -0.26 -9.72
N LEU A 71 60.71 -0.77 -8.48
CA LEU A 71 61.99 -0.85 -7.76
C LEU A 71 62.98 -1.82 -8.43
N LEU A 72 62.50 -2.96 -8.93
CA LEU A 72 63.32 -3.91 -9.69
C LEU A 72 63.83 -3.29 -10.99
N ALA A 73 62.97 -2.57 -11.71
CA ALA A 73 63.32 -1.86 -12.94
C ALA A 73 64.35 -0.75 -12.67
N LEU A 74 64.22 -0.02 -11.57
CA LEU A 74 65.21 0.97 -11.14
C LEU A 74 66.58 0.33 -10.87
N ASN A 75 66.62 -0.79 -10.13
CA ASN A 75 67.85 -1.51 -9.87
C ASN A 75 68.49 -2.02 -11.17
N ALA A 76 67.68 -2.54 -12.10
CA ALA A 76 68.15 -2.96 -13.42
C ALA A 76 68.71 -1.80 -14.25
N ALA A 77 68.09 -0.61 -14.19
CA ALA A 77 68.59 0.58 -14.86
C ALA A 77 69.94 1.05 -14.30
N ILE A 78 70.14 0.97 -12.98
CA ILE A 78 71.42 1.28 -12.31
C ILE A 78 72.51 0.30 -12.75
N GLU A 79 72.21 -1.00 -12.75
CA GLU A 79 73.20 -2.02 -13.15
C GLU A 79 73.53 -1.95 -14.64
N ALA A 80 72.54 -1.62 -15.49
CA ALA A 80 72.75 -1.35 -16.90
C ALA A 80 73.66 -0.14 -17.13
N ALA A 81 73.51 0.94 -16.34
CA ALA A 81 74.41 2.08 -16.39
C ALA A 81 75.84 1.71 -15.95
N ARG A 82 75.96 0.82 -14.95
CA ARG A 82 77.25 0.33 -14.44
C ARG A 82 78.00 -0.54 -15.45
N ALA A 83 77.29 -1.30 -16.27
CA ALA A 83 77.85 -2.11 -17.35
C ALA A 83 78.32 -1.27 -18.57
N GLY A 84 78.10 0.05 -18.58
CA GLY A 84 78.55 0.95 -19.64
C GLY A 84 77.96 0.61 -21.01
N GLU A 85 78.82 0.46 -22.03
CA GLU A 85 78.40 0.13 -23.40
C GLU A 85 77.67 -1.22 -23.51
N ALA A 86 78.07 -2.22 -22.72
CA ALA A 86 77.44 -3.54 -22.72
C ALA A 86 76.01 -3.53 -22.14
N GLY A 87 75.68 -2.51 -21.33
CA GLY A 87 74.37 -2.37 -20.68
C GLY A 87 73.35 -1.53 -21.44
N LYS A 88 73.70 -0.92 -22.58
CA LYS A 88 72.79 -0.01 -23.32
C LYS A 88 71.43 -0.64 -23.67
N GLY A 89 71.42 -1.89 -24.15
CA GLY A 89 70.17 -2.59 -24.47
C GLY A 89 69.31 -2.86 -23.23
N PHE A 90 69.93 -3.28 -22.11
CA PHE A 90 69.24 -3.53 -20.85
C PHE A 90 68.70 -2.24 -20.21
N SER A 91 69.36 -1.10 -20.40
CA SER A 91 68.91 0.21 -19.92
C SER A 91 67.58 0.62 -20.56
N VAL A 92 67.42 0.39 -21.87
CA VAL A 92 66.17 0.68 -22.58
C VAL A 92 65.02 -0.19 -22.06
N VAL A 93 65.27 -1.49 -21.89
CA VAL A 93 64.27 -2.43 -21.35
C VAL A 93 63.88 -2.04 -19.92
N ALA A 94 64.86 -1.73 -19.06
CA ALA A 94 64.60 -1.32 -17.69
C ALA A 94 63.75 -0.04 -17.62
N LYS A 95 64.00 0.93 -18.50
CA LYS A 95 63.19 2.15 -18.59
C LYS A 95 61.75 1.84 -19.00
N GLU A 96 61.54 0.96 -19.97
CA GLU A 96 60.20 0.57 -20.43
C GLU A 96 59.40 -0.15 -19.33
N VAL A 97 60.05 -1.10 -18.63
CA VAL A 97 59.44 -1.80 -17.48
C VAL A 97 59.07 -0.81 -16.37
N ARG A 98 59.91 0.21 -16.14
CA ARG A 98 59.62 1.28 -15.17
C ARG A 98 58.36 2.06 -15.55
N THR A 99 58.26 2.49 -16.81
CA THR A 99 57.09 3.21 -17.33
C THR A 99 55.82 2.38 -17.21
N LEU A 100 55.88 1.08 -17.56
CA LEU A 100 54.76 0.17 -17.42
C LEU A 100 54.33 0.01 -15.95
N ALA A 101 55.28 -0.11 -15.04
CA ALA A 101 54.99 -0.20 -13.60
C ALA A 101 54.34 1.08 -13.06
N GLU A 102 54.78 2.26 -13.51
CA GLU A 102 54.16 3.55 -13.18
C GLU A 102 52.72 3.65 -13.71
N GLN A 103 52.48 3.22 -14.95
CA GLN A 103 51.13 3.16 -15.55
C GLN A 103 50.21 2.20 -14.78
N VAL A 104 50.66 0.98 -14.48
CA VAL A 104 49.87 0.00 -13.72
C VAL A 104 49.49 0.57 -12.35
N ASN A 105 50.42 1.26 -11.66
CA ASN A 105 50.14 1.90 -10.38
C ASN A 105 49.04 2.98 -10.50
N ALA A 106 49.09 3.82 -11.54
CA ALA A 106 48.09 4.84 -11.80
C ALA A 106 46.70 4.22 -12.06
N GLU A 107 46.62 3.24 -12.96
CA GLU A 107 45.36 2.55 -13.29
C GLU A 107 44.77 1.81 -12.08
N THR A 108 45.63 1.20 -11.28
CA THR A 108 45.20 0.48 -10.07
C THR A 108 44.67 1.41 -8.99
N LYS A 109 45.21 2.64 -8.91
CA LYS A 109 44.68 3.68 -8.04
C LYS A 109 43.29 4.12 -8.50
N GLU A 110 43.07 4.26 -9.80
CA GLU A 110 41.75 4.56 -10.36
C GLU A 110 40.74 3.44 -10.09
N ILE A 111 41.15 2.17 -10.19
CA ILE A 111 40.32 1.01 -9.81
C ILE A 111 39.92 1.10 -8.33
N SER A 112 40.85 1.49 -7.45
CA SER A 112 40.59 1.64 -6.01
C SER A 112 39.58 2.76 -5.75
N ASN A 113 39.78 3.93 -6.39
CA ASN A 113 38.85 5.06 -6.30
C ASN A 113 37.43 4.68 -6.76
N ARG A 114 37.31 3.97 -7.89
CA ARG A 114 36.02 3.49 -8.41
C ARG A 114 35.37 2.45 -7.50
N SER A 115 36.17 1.62 -6.85
CA SER A 115 35.67 0.64 -5.87
C SER A 115 35.10 1.33 -4.63
N ASP A 116 35.78 2.37 -4.13
CA ASP A 116 35.28 3.18 -3.02
C ASP A 116 34.00 3.94 -3.38
N GLU A 117 33.93 4.48 -4.61
CA GLU A 117 32.71 5.11 -5.13
C GLU A 117 31.54 4.12 -5.20
N MET A 118 31.79 2.90 -5.71
CA MET A 118 30.78 1.84 -5.74
C MET A 118 30.26 1.51 -4.33
N ILE A 119 31.14 1.41 -3.33
CA ILE A 119 30.74 1.16 -1.93
C ILE A 119 29.82 2.29 -1.43
N ARG A 120 30.18 3.56 -1.67
CA ARG A 120 29.34 4.71 -1.28
C ARG A 120 27.97 4.71 -1.95
N LEU A 121 27.92 4.36 -3.24
CA LEU A 121 26.66 4.26 -3.98
C LEU A 121 25.78 3.13 -3.44
N VAL A 122 26.38 2.01 -3.05
CA VAL A 122 25.69 0.89 -2.40
C VAL A 122 25.09 1.33 -1.06
N ASP A 123 25.86 2.03 -0.22
CA ASP A 123 25.37 2.54 1.07
C ASP A 123 24.22 3.53 0.88
N SER A 124 24.37 4.49 -0.04
CA SER A 124 23.32 5.45 -0.37
C SER A 124 22.05 4.77 -0.90
N THR A 125 22.21 3.72 -1.72
CA THR A 125 21.09 2.92 -2.22
C THR A 125 20.39 2.16 -1.09
N ALA A 126 21.14 1.64 -0.13
CA ALA A 126 20.58 0.97 1.04
C ALA A 126 19.77 1.95 1.91
N GLU A 127 20.28 3.16 2.15
CA GLU A 127 19.57 4.21 2.88
C GLU A 127 18.30 4.67 2.16
N GLY A 128 18.38 4.93 0.86
CA GLY A 128 17.23 5.31 0.04
C GLY A 128 16.15 4.22 0.05
N THR A 129 16.55 2.96 -0.02
CA THR A 129 15.62 1.82 0.09
C THR A 129 14.96 1.76 1.47
N ALA A 130 15.70 2.02 2.54
CA ALA A 130 15.14 2.08 3.89
C ALA A 130 14.13 3.23 4.05
N GLN A 131 14.38 4.39 3.42
CA GLN A 131 13.42 5.50 3.39
C GLN A 131 12.14 5.13 2.64
N ILE A 132 12.27 4.54 1.44
CA ILE A 132 11.12 4.06 0.66
C ILE A 132 10.31 3.06 1.48
N GLN A 133 10.98 2.13 2.19
CA GLN A 133 10.31 1.15 3.03
C GLN A 133 9.48 1.83 4.13
N ARG A 134 10.01 2.85 4.79
CA ARG A 134 9.24 3.61 5.80
C ARG A 134 8.01 4.27 5.20
N GLY A 135 8.16 4.93 4.05
CA GLY A 135 7.04 5.58 3.35
C GLY A 135 5.95 4.60 2.90
N VAL A 136 6.34 3.38 2.49
CA VAL A 136 5.39 2.32 2.14
C VAL A 136 4.59 1.87 3.37
N VAL A 137 5.26 1.66 4.52
CA VAL A 137 4.57 1.27 5.77
C VAL A 137 3.58 2.34 6.22
N GLU A 138 3.98 3.61 6.17
CA GLU A 138 3.11 4.75 6.50
C GLU A 138 1.91 4.83 5.55
N SER A 139 2.13 4.72 4.24
CA SER A 139 1.06 4.74 3.24
C SER A 139 0.05 3.61 3.45
N VAL A 140 0.51 2.41 3.79
CA VAL A 140 -0.38 1.29 4.13
C VAL A 140 -1.19 1.57 5.39
N GLY A 141 -0.59 2.23 6.39
CA GLY A 141 -1.29 2.67 7.60
C GLY A 141 -2.41 3.68 7.29
N GLU A 142 -2.13 4.68 6.46
CA GLU A 142 -3.12 5.68 6.02
C GLU A 142 -4.27 5.05 5.22
N ILE A 143 -3.94 4.08 4.34
CA ILE A 143 -4.96 3.33 3.60
C ILE A 143 -5.84 2.53 4.57
N ALA A 144 -5.25 1.84 5.55
CA ALA A 144 -6.01 1.08 6.55
C ALA A 144 -6.93 1.99 7.38
N ALA A 145 -6.44 3.16 7.80
CA ALA A 145 -7.24 4.16 8.50
C ALA A 145 -8.40 4.67 7.63
N THR A 146 -8.15 4.91 6.34
CA THR A 146 -9.18 5.35 5.37
C THR A 146 -10.25 4.27 5.17
N VAL A 147 -9.86 3.01 5.06
CA VAL A 147 -10.80 1.87 4.97
C VAL A 147 -11.67 1.80 6.22
N SER A 148 -11.09 1.91 7.41
CA SER A 148 -11.86 1.90 8.66
C SER A 148 -12.87 3.05 8.74
N ARG A 149 -12.47 4.26 8.32
CA ARG A 149 -13.40 5.41 8.24
C ARG A 149 -14.53 5.16 7.26
N PHE A 150 -14.24 4.53 6.12
CA PHE A 150 -15.25 4.19 5.13
C PHE A 150 -16.24 3.14 5.65
N GLU A 151 -15.76 2.15 6.41
CA GLU A 151 -16.64 1.16 7.06
C GLU A 151 -17.59 1.81 8.07
N SER A 152 -17.10 2.72 8.91
CA SER A 152 -17.95 3.51 9.81
C SER A 152 -18.96 4.36 9.03
N PHE A 153 -18.53 5.02 7.96
CA PHE A 153 -19.42 5.80 7.10
C PHE A 153 -20.56 4.97 6.50
N VAL A 154 -20.26 3.75 6.03
CA VAL A 154 -21.28 2.82 5.52
C VAL A 154 -22.24 2.38 6.64
N ALA A 155 -21.75 2.18 7.86
CA ALA A 155 -22.59 1.86 9.01
C ALA A 155 -23.54 3.01 9.37
N ASP A 156 -23.03 4.24 9.44
CA ASP A 156 -23.82 5.45 9.70
C ASP A 156 -24.91 5.63 8.63
N PHE A 157 -24.59 5.36 7.35
CA PHE A 157 -25.55 5.46 6.26
C PHE A 157 -26.68 4.42 6.36
N ARG A 158 -26.37 3.20 6.83
CA ARG A 158 -27.39 2.17 7.10
C ARG A 158 -28.32 2.60 8.22
N GLN A 159 -27.78 3.12 9.32
CA GLN A 159 -28.58 3.65 10.42
C GLN A 159 -29.45 4.83 9.96
N MET A 160 -28.91 5.71 9.13
CA MET A 160 -29.69 6.80 8.54
C MET A 160 -30.86 6.27 7.70
N THR A 161 -30.64 5.22 6.91
CA THR A 161 -31.72 4.60 6.11
C THR A 161 -32.83 4.04 7.00
N GLU A 162 -32.47 3.32 8.08
CA GLU A 162 -33.43 2.78 9.05
C GLU A 162 -34.24 3.90 9.74
N THR A 163 -33.59 5.00 10.14
CA THR A 163 -34.29 6.14 10.75
C THR A 163 -35.25 6.83 9.77
N VAL A 164 -34.89 6.95 8.49
CA VAL A 164 -35.80 7.49 7.46
C VAL A 164 -37.02 6.59 7.26
N GLU A 165 -36.84 5.27 7.26
CA GLU A 165 -37.96 4.31 7.19
C GLU A 165 -38.88 4.42 8.42
N ALA A 166 -38.31 4.53 9.62
CA ALA A 166 -39.06 4.70 10.86
C ALA A 166 -39.86 6.02 10.89
N ILE A 167 -39.28 7.11 10.38
CA ILE A 167 -39.98 8.39 10.20
C ILE A 167 -41.13 8.22 9.20
N GLY A 168 -40.89 7.56 8.07
CA GLY A 168 -41.92 7.28 7.07
C GLY A 168 -43.14 6.55 7.65
N SER A 169 -42.89 5.53 8.48
CA SER A 169 -43.95 4.80 9.20
C SER A 169 -44.69 5.70 10.20
N SER A 170 -43.96 6.50 10.99
CA SER A 170 -44.55 7.43 11.96
C SER A 170 -45.45 8.48 11.29
N VAL A 171 -45.06 8.98 10.11
CA VAL A 171 -45.86 9.91 9.30
C VAL A 171 -47.15 9.26 8.82
N GLN A 172 -47.10 8.00 8.39
CA GLN A 172 -48.31 7.25 7.99
C GLN A 172 -49.27 7.04 9.16
N GLU A 173 -48.75 6.72 10.35
CA GLU A 173 -49.55 6.58 11.56
C GLU A 173 -50.23 7.90 11.95
N LEU A 174 -49.48 9.02 11.94
CA LEU A 174 -50.03 10.36 12.18
C LEU A 174 -51.11 10.75 11.18
N ALA A 175 -50.92 10.40 9.89
CA ALA A 175 -51.96 10.62 8.88
C ALA A 175 -53.23 9.83 9.20
N GLY A 176 -53.12 8.59 9.66
CA GLY A 176 -54.24 7.77 10.13
C GLY A 176 -54.95 8.36 11.34
N VAL A 177 -54.21 8.82 12.36
CA VAL A 177 -54.75 9.49 13.55
C VAL A 177 -55.52 10.76 13.16
N ASN A 178 -54.95 11.59 12.27
CA ASN A 178 -55.60 12.80 11.78
C ASN A 178 -56.91 12.50 11.03
N GLN A 179 -56.94 11.45 10.20
CA GLN A 179 -58.17 11.01 9.54
C GLN A 179 -59.22 10.52 10.54
N HIS A 180 -58.81 9.75 11.56
CA HIS A 180 -59.70 9.29 12.62
C HIS A 180 -60.30 10.46 13.41
N LEU A 181 -59.48 11.45 13.76
CA LEU A 181 -59.89 12.66 14.46
C LEU A 181 -60.85 13.51 13.63
N ALA A 182 -60.62 13.63 12.31
CA ALA A 182 -61.55 14.28 11.39
C ALA A 182 -62.91 13.54 11.34
N GLY A 183 -62.89 12.19 11.33
CA GLY A 183 -64.09 11.38 11.40
C GLY A 183 -64.89 11.55 12.70
N LEU A 184 -64.21 11.63 13.85
CA LEU A 184 -64.82 11.95 15.14
C LEU A 184 -65.46 13.34 15.15
N ARG A 185 -64.80 14.33 14.54
CA ARG A 185 -65.30 15.71 14.45
C ARG A 185 -66.55 15.83 13.57
N LEU A 186 -66.69 14.97 12.56
CA LEU A 186 -67.84 14.93 11.67
C LEU A 186 -69.01 14.07 12.19
N ARG A 187 -68.86 13.35 13.31
CA ARG A 187 -70.01 12.68 13.95
C ARG A 187 -71.00 13.74 14.44
N PRO A 188 -72.23 13.79 13.89
CA PRO A 188 -73.17 14.84 14.25
C PRO A 188 -73.55 14.72 15.72
N ARG A 189 -73.67 15.87 16.40
CA ARG A 189 -74.20 16.07 17.76
C ARG A 189 -75.69 15.68 17.87
N ARG A 190 -76.09 14.48 17.41
CA ARG A 190 -77.46 13.97 17.52
C ARG A 190 -77.90 13.82 18.99
N GLY A 191 -76.95 13.62 19.91
CA GLY A 191 -77.22 13.61 21.35
C GLY A 191 -77.45 14.99 21.96
N GLN A 192 -76.78 16.04 21.45
CA GLN A 192 -76.84 17.37 22.05
C GLN A 192 -78.09 18.16 21.63
N GLN A 193 -78.61 17.93 20.42
CA GLN A 193 -79.91 18.49 20.00
C GLN A 193 -81.10 17.90 20.77
N ARG A 194 -81.00 16.65 21.26
CA ARG A 194 -82.05 16.05 22.11
C ARG A 194 -82.13 16.68 23.50
N LEU A 195 -81.02 17.18 24.04
CA LEU A 195 -81.03 17.89 25.33
C LEU A 195 -81.50 19.35 25.23
N CYS A 196 -81.34 19.99 24.07
CA CYS A 196 -81.75 21.38 23.87
C CYS A 196 -83.19 21.55 23.36
N ALA A 197 -83.92 20.46 23.10
CA ALA A 197 -85.37 20.54 22.95
C ALA A 197 -85.93 20.93 24.33
N SER A 198 -86.34 22.19 24.48
CA SER A 198 -86.82 22.74 25.74
C SER A 198 -87.89 21.83 26.37
N PRO A 199 -87.92 21.67 27.71
CA PRO A 199 -88.96 20.88 28.38
C PRO A 199 -90.38 21.32 27.97
N GLN A 200 -90.54 22.60 27.63
CA GLN A 200 -91.79 23.21 27.18
C GLN A 200 -92.34 22.61 25.87
N GLN A 201 -91.50 22.19 24.92
CA GLN A 201 -91.97 21.58 23.67
C GLN A 201 -92.47 20.14 23.85
N GLN A 202 -91.93 19.38 24.81
CA GLN A 202 -92.39 18.02 25.08
C GLN A 202 -93.76 17.98 25.78
N VAL A 203 -94.04 18.96 26.65
CA VAL A 203 -95.34 19.06 27.34
C VAL A 203 -96.45 19.50 26.37
N LEU A 204 -96.15 20.43 25.44
CA LEU A 204 -97.14 20.90 24.46
C LEU A 204 -97.58 19.80 23.48
N ALA A 205 -96.66 18.92 23.08
CA ALA A 205 -96.96 17.78 22.22
C ALA A 205 -97.78 16.69 22.94
N ALA A 206 -97.62 16.56 24.26
CA ALA A 206 -98.44 15.65 25.08
C ALA A 206 -99.86 16.21 25.34
N ALA A 207 -100.00 17.54 25.43
CA ALA A 207 -101.30 18.20 25.61
C ALA A 207 -102.19 18.12 24.36
N HIS A 208 -101.63 18.25 23.15
CA HIS A 208 -102.39 18.18 21.90
C HIS A 208 -102.84 16.76 21.50
N ARG A 209 -102.46 15.70 22.23
CA ARG A 209 -102.96 14.33 22.01
C ARG A 209 -104.15 13.95 22.90
N ARG A 210 -104.67 14.89 23.72
CA ARG A 210 -105.78 14.65 24.67
C ARG A 210 -107.06 15.46 24.39
N VAL A 211 -107.21 16.01 23.19
CA VAL A 211 -108.50 16.51 22.66
C VAL A 211 -108.74 15.83 21.33
#